data_AF-A0A371WXK1-F1
#
_entry.id   AF-A0A371WXK1-F1
#
_cell.length_a   1.000
_cell.length_b   1.000
_cell.length_c   1.000
_cell.angle_alpha   90.00
_cell.angle_beta   90.00
_cell.angle_gamma   90.00
#
_symmetry.space_group_name_H-M   'P 1'
#
loop_
_entity.id
_entity.type
_entity.pdbx_description
1 polymer ?
#
loop_
_entity_poly.entity_id
_entity_poly.type
_entity_poly.pdbx_seq_one_letter_code
_entity_poly.pdbx_strand_id
1 'polypeptide(L)'
;MEKTELRKLQAFLRQTFGNDAIRVSLNPKNAEMADVHLGERRIGGIIVDDEDGDRSFAFDMKIPVERPALESYLRLLFENDKLKIVARAKKVDSVELNCGEDHIGVISADDPKAKSYTLQMAILDFDLDDF
;
A
#
# COMPACT_ATOMS: atom_id res chain seq x y z
N MET A 1 -1.07 -18.16 0.13
CA MET A 1 -1.89 -17.17 0.86
C MET A 1 -3.27 -17.75 1.14
N GLU A 2 -3.65 -17.82 2.40
CA GLU A 2 -4.89 -18.44 2.87
C GLU A 2 -6.09 -17.49 2.76
N LYS A 3 -7.30 -18.07 2.70
CA LYS A 3 -8.54 -17.27 2.61
C LYS A 3 -8.73 -16.31 3.79
N THR A 4 -8.30 -16.72 4.98
CA THR A 4 -8.35 -15.88 6.19
C THR A 4 -7.37 -14.70 6.08
N GLU A 5 -6.16 -14.92 5.59
CA GLU A 5 -5.15 -13.87 5.37
C GLU A 5 -5.65 -12.83 4.38
N LEU A 6 -6.25 -13.25 3.26
CA LEU A 6 -6.85 -12.34 2.28
C LEU A 6 -7.92 -11.43 2.90
N ARG A 7 -8.73 -11.96 3.83
CA ARG A 7 -9.76 -11.19 4.53
C ARG A 7 -9.15 -10.19 5.51
N LYS A 8 -8.16 -10.63 6.30
CA LYS A 8 -7.43 -9.77 7.24
C LYS A 8 -6.71 -8.64 6.52
N LEU A 9 -5.96 -8.95 5.46
CA LEU A 9 -5.29 -7.97 4.60
C LEU A 9 -6.29 -6.97 4.00
N GLN A 10 -7.45 -7.43 3.55
CA GLN A 10 -8.49 -6.53 3.05
C GLN A 10 -9.01 -5.59 4.15
N ALA A 11 -9.30 -6.11 5.33
CA ALA A 11 -9.81 -5.31 6.45
C ALA A 11 -8.76 -4.29 6.92
N PHE A 12 -7.51 -4.72 7.05
CA PHE A 12 -6.37 -3.86 7.34
C PHE A 12 -6.25 -2.71 6.33
N LEU A 13 -6.18 -3.01 5.03
CA LEU A 13 -6.04 -1.98 3.99
C LEU A 13 -7.23 -1.00 3.97
N ARG A 14 -8.45 -1.47 4.24
CA ARG A 14 -9.64 -0.61 4.34
C ARG A 14 -9.51 0.38 5.49
N GLN A 15 -9.05 -0.08 6.65
CA GLN A 15 -8.80 0.79 7.80
C GLN A 15 -7.66 1.76 7.52
N THR A 16 -6.53 1.27 7.02
CA THR A 16 -5.31 2.05 6.74
C THR A 16 -5.57 3.18 5.74
N PHE A 17 -6.25 2.90 4.63
CA PHE A 17 -6.55 3.91 3.62
C PHE A 17 -7.88 4.62 3.82
N GLY A 18 -8.73 4.17 4.74
CA GLY A 18 -10.05 4.73 5.01
C GLY A 18 -11.04 4.54 3.86
N ASN A 19 -10.98 3.42 3.13
CA ASN A 19 -11.80 3.18 1.95
C ASN A 19 -12.34 1.73 1.87
N ASP A 20 -13.64 1.57 2.08
CA ASP A 20 -14.33 0.26 2.08
C ASP A 20 -14.42 -0.42 0.71
N ALA A 21 -14.20 0.30 -0.39
CA ALA A 21 -14.23 -0.26 -1.73
C ALA A 21 -12.97 -1.09 -2.06
N ILE A 22 -11.96 -1.09 -1.19
CA ILE A 22 -10.77 -1.92 -1.33
C ILE A 22 -11.17 -3.40 -1.25
N ARG A 23 -10.64 -4.21 -2.17
CA ARG A 23 -10.79 -5.65 -2.22
C ARG A 23 -9.44 -6.33 -2.44
N VAL A 24 -9.20 -7.43 -1.73
CA VAL A 24 -8.00 -8.25 -1.89
C VAL A 24 -8.41 -9.62 -2.40
N SER A 25 -7.81 -10.06 -3.50
CA SER A 25 -8.08 -11.37 -4.10
C SER A 25 -6.77 -12.10 -4.38
N LEU A 26 -6.78 -13.42 -4.28
CA LEU A 26 -5.64 -14.24 -4.66
C LEU A 26 -5.23 -13.96 -6.12
N ASN A 27 -3.93 -13.86 -6.37
CA ASN A 27 -3.43 -13.73 -7.73
C ASN A 27 -3.63 -15.07 -8.47
N PRO A 28 -4.19 -15.08 -9.69
CA PRO A 28 -4.51 -16.32 -10.41
C PRO A 28 -3.27 -17.09 -10.89
N LYS A 29 -2.09 -16.45 -10.91
CA LYS A 29 -0.83 -17.04 -11.39
C LYS A 29 0.10 -17.45 -10.27
N ASN A 30 -0.02 -16.85 -9.09
CA ASN A 30 0.85 -17.14 -7.95
C ASN A 30 0.05 -17.13 -6.64
N ALA A 31 0.02 -18.27 -5.94
CA ALA A 31 -0.69 -18.41 -4.68
C ALA A 31 -0.06 -17.64 -3.50
N GLU A 32 1.16 -17.16 -3.65
CA GLU A 32 1.87 -16.31 -2.68
C GLU A 32 1.69 -14.82 -2.97
N MET A 33 0.90 -14.49 -3.99
CA MET A 33 0.57 -13.12 -4.35
C MET A 33 -0.93 -12.87 -4.22
N ALA A 34 -1.27 -11.64 -3.88
CA ALA A 34 -2.63 -11.14 -3.97
C ALA A 34 -2.69 -9.84 -4.78
N ASP A 35 -3.81 -9.62 -5.42
CA ASP A 35 -4.11 -8.40 -6.16
C ASP A 35 -5.06 -7.53 -5.33
N VAL A 36 -4.68 -6.26 -5.17
CA VAL A 36 -5.47 -5.25 -4.47
C VAL A 36 -6.23 -4.43 -5.50
N HIS A 37 -7.53 -4.34 -5.31
CA HIS A 37 -8.47 -3.67 -6.20
C HIS A 37 -9.20 -2.54 -5.49
N LEU A 38 -9.53 -1.49 -6.23
CA LEU A 38 -10.47 -0.46 -5.82
C LEU A 38 -11.58 -0.42 -6.87
N GLY A 39 -12.79 -0.85 -6.47
CA GLY A 39 -13.86 -1.12 -7.43
C GLY A 39 -13.47 -2.25 -8.40
N GLU A 40 -13.49 -1.96 -9.70
CA GLU A 40 -13.09 -2.91 -10.77
C GLU A 40 -11.61 -2.78 -11.16
N ARG A 41 -10.89 -1.79 -10.63
CA ARG A 41 -9.51 -1.50 -11.03
C ARG A 41 -8.51 -2.10 -10.06
N ARG A 42 -7.55 -2.88 -10.56
CA ARG A 42 -6.36 -3.29 -9.80
C ARG A 42 -5.48 -2.07 -9.52
N ILE A 43 -5.15 -1.84 -8.25
CA ILE A 43 -4.29 -0.73 -7.82
C ILE A 43 -2.91 -1.21 -7.37
N GLY A 44 -2.79 -2.41 -6.83
CA GLY A 44 -1.51 -2.89 -6.28
C GLY A 44 -1.42 -4.40 -6.15
N GLY A 45 -0.27 -4.86 -5.69
CA GLY A 45 0.02 -6.25 -5.37
C GLY A 45 0.39 -6.42 -3.90
N ILE A 46 0.18 -7.61 -3.38
CA ILE A 46 0.73 -8.06 -2.10
C ILE A 46 1.53 -9.32 -2.38
N ILE A 47 2.73 -9.42 -1.81
CA ILE A 47 3.58 -10.60 -1.86
C ILE A 47 3.81 -11.07 -0.42
N VAL A 48 3.68 -12.38 -0.18
CA VAL A 48 4.06 -13.00 1.10
C VAL A 48 5.59 -13.03 1.19
N ASP A 49 6.11 -12.62 2.33
CA ASP A 49 7.51 -12.77 2.72
C ASP A 49 7.53 -13.59 4.01
N ASP A 50 8.08 -14.81 3.94
CA ASP A 50 8.18 -15.76 5.05
C ASP A 50 9.64 -16.09 5.42
N GLU A 51 10.57 -15.19 5.10
CA GLU A 51 11.97 -15.33 5.50
C GLU A 51 12.10 -15.36 7.04
N ASP A 52 12.90 -16.30 7.55
CA ASP A 52 13.26 -16.47 8.96
C ASP A 52 12.14 -16.81 9.96
N GLY A 53 10.95 -17.20 9.48
CA GLY A 53 9.85 -17.68 10.31
C GLY A 53 8.91 -16.57 10.82
N ASP A 54 9.18 -15.32 10.47
CA ASP A 54 8.29 -14.18 10.68
C ASP A 54 7.51 -13.93 9.38
N ARG A 55 6.23 -14.29 9.37
CA ARG A 55 5.41 -14.10 8.18
C ARG A 55 4.99 -12.63 8.06
N SER A 56 5.32 -12.02 6.94
CA SER A 56 4.97 -10.64 6.61
C SER A 56 4.44 -10.53 5.19
N PHE A 57 3.91 -9.36 4.85
CA PHE A 57 3.30 -9.09 3.56
C PHE A 57 3.81 -7.75 3.04
N ALA A 58 4.37 -7.76 1.84
CA ALA A 58 4.81 -6.55 1.15
C ALA A 58 3.72 -6.08 0.19
N PHE A 59 3.14 -4.89 0.44
CA PHE A 59 2.22 -4.24 -0.48
C PHE A 59 2.96 -3.24 -1.36
N ASP A 60 2.72 -3.30 -2.67
CA ASP A 60 3.18 -2.32 -3.64
C ASP A 60 2.04 -1.73 -4.48
N MET A 61 2.11 -0.43 -4.75
CA MET A 61 1.17 0.27 -5.63
C MET A 61 1.90 1.30 -6.48
N LYS A 62 1.68 1.24 -7.80
CA LYS A 62 2.20 2.23 -8.75
C LYS A 62 1.38 3.51 -8.71
N ILE A 63 2.09 4.64 -8.66
CA ILE A 63 1.52 5.99 -8.62
C ILE A 63 2.05 6.75 -9.85
N PRO A 64 1.24 6.90 -10.90
CA PRO A 64 1.67 7.46 -12.18
C PRO A 64 1.58 9.00 -12.20
N VAL A 65 2.04 9.66 -11.13
CA VAL A 65 2.09 11.12 -11.05
C VAL A 65 3.41 11.61 -10.47
N GLU A 66 3.78 12.84 -10.81
CA GLU A 66 4.98 13.50 -10.26
C GLU A 66 4.77 13.95 -8.81
N ARG A 67 5.88 14.23 -8.11
CA ARG A 67 5.88 14.60 -6.69
C ARG A 67 4.84 15.64 -6.27
N PRO A 68 4.66 16.77 -6.99
CA PRO A 68 3.71 17.81 -6.56
C PRO A 68 2.25 17.34 -6.54
N ALA A 69 1.92 16.29 -7.29
CA ALA A 69 0.56 15.76 -7.41
C ALA A 69 0.30 14.53 -6.51
N LEU A 70 1.33 13.97 -5.86
CA LEU A 70 1.21 12.72 -5.06
C LEU A 70 0.09 12.79 -4.02
N GLU A 71 0.09 13.83 -3.16
CA GLU A 71 -0.88 13.94 -2.08
C GLU A 71 -2.31 14.05 -2.62
N SER A 72 -2.55 14.98 -3.55
CA SER A 72 -3.87 15.19 -4.15
C SER A 72 -4.37 13.96 -4.91
N TYR A 73 -3.47 13.26 -5.60
CA TYR A 73 -3.79 12.01 -6.30
C TYR A 73 -4.26 10.93 -5.32
N LEU A 74 -3.51 10.69 -4.23
CA LEU A 74 -3.86 9.65 -3.26
C LEU A 74 -5.14 9.98 -2.49
N ARG A 75 -5.34 11.24 -2.11
CA ARG A 75 -6.59 11.70 -1.48
C ARG A 75 -7.80 11.48 -2.37
N LEU A 76 -7.69 11.81 -3.66
CA LEU A 76 -8.77 11.60 -4.62
C LEU A 76 -8.99 10.10 -4.88
N LEU A 77 -7.90 9.33 -4.99
CA LEU A 77 -7.96 7.90 -5.24
C LEU A 77 -8.70 7.16 -4.11
N PHE A 78 -8.35 7.43 -2.85
CA PHE A 78 -8.93 6.74 -1.70
C PHE A 78 -10.11 7.49 -1.07
N GLU A 79 -10.48 8.66 -1.61
CA GLU A 79 -11.52 9.53 -1.04
C GLU A 79 -11.26 9.87 0.45
N ASN A 80 -9.99 10.03 0.81
CA ASN A 80 -9.55 10.25 2.19
C ASN A 80 -8.61 11.46 2.29
N ASP A 81 -9.10 12.54 2.89
CA ASP A 81 -8.38 13.81 3.06
C ASP A 81 -7.32 13.78 4.18
N LYS A 82 -7.34 12.77 5.05
CA LYS A 82 -6.33 12.57 6.11
C LYS A 82 -4.99 12.07 5.60
N LEU A 83 -4.92 11.60 4.35
CA LEU A 83 -3.66 11.19 3.73
C LEU A 83 -2.72 12.40 3.58
N LYS A 84 -1.47 12.22 4.01
CA LYS A 84 -0.44 13.26 4.04
C LYS A 84 0.89 12.73 3.52
N ILE A 85 1.56 13.55 2.71
CA ILE A 85 2.92 13.28 2.26
C ILE A 85 3.90 14.00 3.19
N VAL A 86 4.78 13.24 3.83
CA VAL A 86 5.81 13.75 4.71
C VAL A 86 7.18 13.61 4.03
N ALA A 87 7.95 14.71 4.00
CA ALA A 87 9.27 14.69 3.41
C ALA A 87 10.26 13.94 4.32
N ARG A 88 11.06 13.05 3.72
CA ARG A 88 12.13 12.36 4.44
C ARG A 88 13.38 13.22 4.47
N ALA A 89 13.98 13.38 5.64
CA ALA A 89 15.21 14.14 5.78
C ALA A 89 16.30 13.58 4.85
N LYS A 90 17.03 14.48 4.16
CA LYS A 90 18.14 14.18 3.23
C LYS A 90 17.81 13.26 2.03
N LYS A 91 16.59 12.71 1.91
CA LYS A 91 16.17 11.83 0.81
C LYS A 91 15.20 12.57 -0.10
N VAL A 92 15.63 12.87 -1.32
CA VAL A 92 14.81 13.61 -2.31
C VAL A 92 14.02 12.69 -3.24
N ASP A 93 14.39 11.42 -3.26
CA ASP A 93 13.82 10.34 -4.07
C ASP A 93 12.64 9.63 -3.39
N SER A 94 12.42 9.85 -2.09
CA SER A 94 11.35 9.22 -1.34
C SER A 94 10.66 10.16 -0.36
N VAL A 95 9.40 9.84 -0.08
CA VAL A 95 8.54 10.50 0.91
C VAL A 95 7.82 9.43 1.73
N GLU A 96 7.27 9.81 2.87
CA GLU A 96 6.44 8.96 3.70
C GLU A 96 4.97 9.29 3.45
N LEU A 97 4.13 8.26 3.39
CA LEU A 97 2.68 8.39 3.38
C LEU A 97 2.17 8.14 4.80
N ASN A 98 1.43 9.12 5.32
CA ASN A 98 0.77 9.02 6.62
C ASN A 98 -0.74 9.18 6.46
N CYS A 99 -1.51 8.64 7.40
CA CYS A 99 -2.94 8.93 7.57
C CYS A 99 -3.15 9.50 8.97
N GLY A 100 -3.40 10.82 9.06
CA GLY A 100 -3.35 11.48 10.36
C GLY A 100 -1.95 11.44 10.97
N GLU A 101 -1.82 10.89 12.17
CA GLU A 101 -0.54 10.73 12.87
C GLU A 101 0.16 9.40 12.55
N ASP A 102 -0.56 8.46 11.91
CA ASP A 102 -0.08 7.10 11.67
C ASP A 102 0.74 7.00 10.37
N HIS A 103 1.90 6.35 10.45
CA HIS A 103 2.73 6.05 9.29
C HIS A 103 2.17 4.83 8.53
N ILE A 104 1.98 4.97 7.22
CA ILE A 104 1.49 3.88 6.35
C ILE A 104 2.65 3.21 5.62
N GLY A 105 3.53 4.00 5.00
CA GLY A 105 4.59 3.43 4.17
C GLY A 105 5.43 4.48 3.45
N VAL A 106 6.29 3.99 2.57
CA VAL A 106 7.26 4.82 1.83
C VAL A 106 6.88 4.89 0.37
N ILE A 107 6.87 6.08 -0.20
CA ILE A 107 6.68 6.32 -1.63
C ILE A 107 8.03 6.71 -2.23
N SER A 108 8.53 5.90 -3.15
CA SER A 108 9.86 6.07 -3.76
C SER A 108 9.74 6.30 -5.27
N ALA A 109 10.57 7.18 -5.83
CA ALA A 109 10.62 7.45 -7.26
C ALA A 109 11.09 6.19 -8.03
N ASP A 110 10.40 5.86 -9.12
CA ASP A 110 10.75 4.70 -9.94
C ASP A 110 11.99 4.91 -10.81
N ASP A 111 12.30 6.18 -11.13
CA ASP A 111 13.38 6.55 -12.03
C ASP A 111 13.97 7.93 -11.66
N PRO A 112 15.19 8.27 -12.14
CA PRO A 112 15.83 9.55 -11.81
C PRO A 112 15.06 10.81 -12.23
N LYS A 113 14.12 10.71 -13.18
CA LYS A 113 13.24 11.81 -13.60
C LYS A 113 12.00 11.94 -12.71
N ALA A 114 11.77 10.97 -11.81
CA ALA A 114 10.70 10.97 -10.81
C ALA A 114 9.30 11.22 -11.41
N LYS A 115 9.02 10.61 -12.56
CA LYS A 115 7.74 10.73 -13.26
C LYS A 115 6.66 9.79 -12.72
N SER A 116 7.08 8.69 -12.13
CA SER A 116 6.23 7.78 -11.39
C SER A 116 6.89 7.40 -10.09
N TYR A 117 6.05 6.95 -9.16
CA TYR A 117 6.45 6.50 -7.85
C TYR A 117 5.83 5.13 -7.55
N THR A 118 6.40 4.43 -6.59
CA THR A 118 5.80 3.23 -5.99
C THR A 118 5.61 3.48 -4.50
N LEU A 119 4.37 3.29 -4.02
CA LEU A 119 4.11 3.12 -2.59
C LEU A 119 4.48 1.70 -2.19
N GLN A 120 5.30 1.58 -1.15
CA GLN A 120 5.70 0.33 -0.52
C GLN A 120 5.27 0.38 0.95
N MET A 121 4.59 -0.67 1.39
CA MET A 121 4.16 -0.85 2.77
C MET A 121 4.48 -2.27 3.21
N ALA A 122 5.05 -2.41 4.40
CA ALA A 122 5.21 -3.69 5.07
C ALA A 122 4.04 -3.89 6.02
N ILE A 123 3.44 -5.07 6.00
CA ILE A 123 2.35 -5.47 6.89
C ILE A 123 2.85 -6.71 7.63
N LEU A 124 2.93 -6.63 8.95
CA LEU A 124 3.42 -7.70 9.80
C LEU A 124 2.24 -8.54 10.29
N ASP A 125 2.47 -9.80 10.65
CA ASP A 125 1.40 -10.70 11.14
C ASP A 125 0.61 -10.07 12.29
N PHE A 126 1.30 -9.46 13.26
CA PHE A 126 0.64 -8.82 14.39
C PHE A 126 -0.25 -7.61 14.00
N ASP A 127 0.03 -6.94 12.87
CA ASP A 127 -0.84 -5.87 12.36
C ASP A 127 -2.20 -6.44 11.92
N LEU A 128 -2.26 -7.75 11.64
CA LEU A 128 -3.43 -8.47 11.18
C LEU A 128 -4.19 -9.19 12.30
N ASP A 129 -3.67 -9.21 13.53
CA ASP A 129 -4.29 -9.91 14.67
C ASP A 129 -5.62 -9.29 15.08
N ASP A 130 -5.81 -8.00 14.83
CA ASP A 130 -7.03 -7.25 15.13
C ASP A 130 -8.18 -7.46 14.12
N PHE A 131 -7.99 -8.30 13.09
CA PHE A 131 -8.89 -8.43 11.93
C PHE A 131 -9.43 -9.85 11.64
#